data_AF-A0A822EHY9-F1
#
_entry.id   AF-A0A822EHY9-F1
#
_cell.length_a   1.000
_cell.length_b   1.000
_cell.length_c   1.000
_cell.angle_alpha   90.00
_cell.angle_beta   90.00
_cell.angle_gamma   90.00
#
_symmetry.space_group_name_H-M   'P 1'
#
loop_
_entity.id
_entity.type
_entity.pdbx_description
1 polymer ?
#
loop_
_entity_poly.entity_id
_entity_poly.type
_entity_poly.pdbx_seq_one_letter_code
_entity_poly.pdbx_strand_id
1 'polypeptide(L)'
;LTTPTYGDLNHLVSATMSGVTTCFRFPGQLNADLRKLAVNMVPFPRLHFFMPGFAPLTSRGSQNYRALTVAELTQQMFDSKNMMAACDPRHGRYLTVAAIFRGRMSMKEVDEQMLNVQNKNSSYFVEWIPNNIKTAVCDIPPRGLKMSATFIGKDLTRTNCINFFFMIF
;
A
#
# COMPACT_ATOMS: atom_id res chain seq x y z
N LEU A 1 -6.56 -14.46 -18.44
CA LEU A 1 -6.72 -13.58 -19.61
C LEU A 1 -5.36 -13.42 -20.25
N THR A 2 -5.20 -13.74 -21.53
CA THR A 2 -3.89 -13.87 -22.20
C THR A 2 -3.41 -12.61 -22.93
N THR A 3 -4.15 -11.50 -22.89
CA THR A 3 -3.67 -10.18 -23.37
C THR A 3 -4.21 -9.07 -22.47
N PRO A 4 -3.39 -8.48 -21.57
CA PRO A 4 -3.82 -7.34 -20.76
C PRO A 4 -4.06 -6.12 -21.67
N THR A 5 -5.23 -5.49 -21.53
CA THR A 5 -5.54 -4.27 -22.26
C THR A 5 -5.15 -3.03 -21.45
N TYR A 6 -4.98 -1.87 -22.11
CA TYR A 6 -4.80 -0.59 -21.40
C TYR A 6 -5.95 -0.31 -20.43
N GLY A 7 -7.16 -0.78 -20.71
CA GLY A 7 -8.30 -0.66 -19.78
C GLY A 7 -8.06 -1.40 -18.46
N ASP A 8 -7.41 -2.56 -18.49
CA ASP A 8 -7.09 -3.33 -17.28
C ASP A 8 -5.99 -2.65 -16.46
N LEU A 9 -4.96 -2.12 -17.12
CA LEU A 9 -3.89 -1.34 -16.48
C LEU A 9 -4.44 -0.06 -15.84
N ASN A 10 -5.26 0.70 -16.56
CA ASN A 10 -5.86 1.93 -16.05
C ASN A 10 -6.79 1.66 -14.86
N HIS A 11 -7.46 0.51 -14.84
CA HIS A 11 -8.26 0.10 -13.68
C HIS A 11 -7.39 -0.10 -12.42
N LEU A 12 -6.22 -0.74 -12.56
CA LEU A 12 -5.28 -0.93 -11.46
C LEU A 12 -4.69 0.38 -10.95
N VAL A 13 -4.27 1.26 -11.87
CA VAL A 13 -3.74 2.58 -11.54
C VAL A 13 -4.79 3.43 -10.84
N SER A 14 -6.01 3.48 -11.37
CA SER A 14 -7.10 4.27 -10.76
C SER A 14 -7.52 3.74 -9.39
N ALA A 15 -7.51 2.42 -9.16
CA ALA A 15 -7.75 1.84 -7.84
C ALA A 15 -6.68 2.27 -6.84
N THR A 16 -5.40 2.24 -7.25
CA THR A 16 -4.26 2.66 -6.43
C THR A 16 -4.31 4.15 -6.12
N MET A 17 -4.53 5.01 -7.14
CA MET A 17 -4.66 6.46 -6.96
C MET A 17 -5.84 6.81 -6.05
N SER A 18 -6.96 6.11 -6.20
CA SER A 18 -8.12 6.26 -5.32
C SER A 18 -7.75 5.89 -3.89
N GLY A 19 -7.00 4.80 -3.69
CA GLY A 19 -6.48 4.35 -2.40
C GLY A 19 -5.61 5.41 -1.71
N VAL A 20 -4.56 5.88 -2.38
CA VAL A 20 -3.61 6.89 -1.86
C VAL A 20 -4.31 8.20 -1.51
N THR A 21 -5.26 8.63 -2.35
CA THR A 21 -5.99 9.89 -2.12
C THR A 21 -7.17 9.77 -1.15
N THR A 22 -7.46 8.58 -0.61
CA THR A 22 -8.59 8.38 0.31
C THR A 22 -8.45 9.27 1.54
N CYS A 23 -7.23 9.42 2.05
CA CYS A 23 -6.93 10.26 3.22
C CYS A 23 -7.27 11.74 3.00
N PHE A 24 -7.25 12.24 1.75
CA PHE A 24 -7.65 13.62 1.44
C PHE A 24 -9.16 13.78 1.25
N ARG A 25 -9.83 12.74 0.75
CA ARG A 25 -11.22 12.81 0.29
C ARG A 25 -12.23 12.46 1.37
N PHE A 26 -11.82 11.62 2.32
CA PHE A 26 -12.70 11.12 3.36
C PHE A 26 -12.06 11.29 4.74
N PRO A 27 -12.81 11.77 5.75
CA PRO A 27 -12.35 11.73 7.12
C PRO A 27 -12.20 10.26 7.54
N GLY A 28 -10.97 9.85 7.85
CA GLY A 28 -10.65 8.53 8.38
C GLY A 28 -10.61 8.52 9.92
N GLN A 29 -10.75 7.33 10.52
CA GLN A 29 -10.74 7.20 11.98
C GLN A 29 -9.33 7.38 12.59
N LEU A 30 -8.26 7.11 11.82
CA LEU A 30 -6.87 7.20 12.28
C LEU A 30 -5.94 7.77 11.19
N ASN A 31 -5.13 8.79 11.54
CA ASN A 31 -4.05 9.39 10.72
C ASN A 31 -4.42 9.80 9.27
N ALA A 32 -5.56 10.46 9.07
CA ALA A 32 -5.99 10.98 7.77
C ALA A 32 -5.17 12.18 7.22
N ASP A 33 -4.25 12.76 8.00
CA ASP A 33 -3.53 13.96 7.60
C ASP A 33 -2.25 13.64 6.81
N LEU A 34 -2.25 14.00 5.53
CA LEU A 34 -1.13 13.80 4.63
C LEU A 34 0.13 14.56 5.06
N ARG A 35 0.00 15.63 5.86
CA ARG A 35 1.16 16.34 6.42
C ARG A 35 1.96 15.44 7.36
N LYS A 36 1.29 14.63 8.19
CA LYS A 36 1.97 13.64 9.04
C LYS A 36 2.55 12.50 8.21
N LEU A 37 1.84 12.02 7.18
CA LEU A 37 2.32 10.96 6.29
C LEU A 37 3.53 11.39 5.45
N ALA A 38 3.48 12.57 4.83
CA ALA A 38 4.58 13.13 4.04
C ALA A 38 5.81 13.45 4.90
N VAL A 39 5.64 14.03 6.10
CA VAL A 39 6.75 14.28 7.03
C VAL A 39 7.35 12.97 7.53
N ASN A 40 6.52 11.95 7.82
CA ASN A 40 7.01 10.63 8.25
C ASN A 40 7.69 9.84 7.11
N MET A 41 7.31 10.06 5.85
CA MET A 41 7.85 9.32 4.70
C MET A 41 9.02 10.01 3.99
N VAL A 42 9.34 11.26 4.33
CA VAL A 42 10.43 12.03 3.73
C VAL A 42 11.49 12.39 4.78
N PRO A 43 12.37 11.44 5.18
CA PRO A 43 13.60 11.78 5.89
C PRO A 43 14.61 12.52 4.99
N PHE A 44 14.47 12.42 3.66
CA PHE A 44 15.39 13.04 2.70
C PHE A 44 14.62 13.59 1.48
N PRO A 45 14.75 14.89 1.15
CA PRO A 45 14.03 15.53 0.03
C PRO A 45 14.33 14.91 -1.35
N ARG A 46 15.52 14.32 -1.52
CA ARG A 46 15.98 13.72 -2.79
C ARG A 46 15.48 12.29 -3.03
N LEU A 47 14.84 11.67 -2.03
CA LEU A 47 14.29 10.32 -2.11
C LEU A 47 12.76 10.41 -2.01
N HIS A 48 12.08 10.74 -3.10
CA HIS A 48 10.62 10.92 -3.13
C HIS A 48 9.89 9.89 -4.01
N PHE A 49 10.59 8.85 -4.46
CA PHE A 49 9.96 7.77 -5.20
C PHE A 49 9.31 6.79 -4.23
N PHE A 50 8.02 6.53 -4.45
CA PHE A 50 7.23 5.58 -3.69
C PHE A 50 6.90 4.37 -4.55
N MET A 51 6.85 3.20 -3.92
CA MET A 51 6.36 1.96 -4.50
C MET A 51 4.93 1.73 -3.99
N PRO A 52 3.90 2.13 -4.75
CA PRO A 52 2.54 1.85 -4.37
C PRO A 52 2.20 0.38 -4.63
N GLY A 53 1.35 -0.17 -3.78
CA GLY A 53 0.76 -1.49 -3.94
C GLY A 53 -0.73 -1.43 -3.61
N PHE A 54 -1.50 -2.35 -4.16
CA PHE A 54 -2.94 -2.43 -3.91
C PHE A 54 -3.33 -3.87 -3.62
N ALA A 55 -4.12 -4.07 -2.57
CA ALA A 55 -4.75 -5.33 -2.22
C ALA A 55 -6.24 -5.08 -1.97
N PRO A 56 -7.15 -5.95 -2.42
CA PRO A 56 -6.90 -7.20 -3.15
C PRO A 56 -6.73 -7.00 -4.66
N LEU A 57 -5.79 -7.71 -5.30
CA LEU A 57 -5.77 -7.86 -6.77
C LEU A 57 -6.65 -9.05 -7.15
N THR A 58 -7.95 -8.80 -7.25
CA THR A 58 -8.93 -9.82 -7.63
C THR A 58 -9.52 -9.52 -9.01
N SER A 59 -9.65 -10.56 -9.83
CA SER A 59 -10.35 -10.47 -11.11
C SER A 59 -11.82 -10.14 -10.88
N ARG A 60 -12.44 -9.42 -11.83
CA ARG A 60 -13.84 -8.96 -11.76
C ARG A 60 -14.84 -10.08 -11.42
N GLY A 61 -14.55 -11.32 -11.83
CA GLY A 61 -15.41 -12.49 -11.56
C GLY A 61 -15.19 -13.19 -10.21
N SER A 62 -14.04 -13.00 -9.56
CA SER A 62 -13.69 -13.67 -8.30
C SER A 62 -13.80 -12.76 -7.07
N GLN A 63 -14.19 -11.49 -7.26
CA GLN A 63 -14.37 -10.49 -6.20
C GLN A 63 -15.44 -10.88 -5.16
N ASN A 64 -16.52 -11.54 -5.58
CA ASN A 64 -17.65 -11.88 -4.69
C ASN A 64 -17.43 -13.16 -3.86
N TYR A 65 -16.48 -14.01 -4.27
CA TYR A 65 -16.27 -15.34 -3.67
C TYR A 65 -15.15 -15.39 -2.64
N ARG A 66 -14.35 -14.32 -2.50
CA ARG A 66 -13.20 -14.29 -1.58
C ARG A 66 -13.54 -13.48 -0.33
N ALA A 67 -13.69 -14.18 0.80
CA ALA A 67 -13.77 -13.55 2.10
C ALA A 67 -12.38 -13.04 2.50
N LEU A 68 -12.09 -11.79 2.18
CA LEU A 68 -10.81 -11.17 2.54
C LEU A 68 -10.83 -10.82 4.03
N THR A 69 -9.79 -11.19 4.75
CA THR A 69 -9.55 -10.77 6.14
C THR A 69 -8.45 -9.71 6.19
N VAL A 70 -8.33 -9.01 7.32
CA VAL A 70 -7.25 -8.02 7.52
C VAL A 70 -5.88 -8.69 7.42
N ALA A 71 -5.73 -9.90 7.95
CA ALA A 71 -4.52 -10.69 7.86
C ALA A 71 -4.14 -11.02 6.39
N GLU A 72 -5.11 -11.46 5.59
CA GLU A 72 -4.89 -11.75 4.17
C GLU A 72 -4.53 -10.49 3.37
N LEU A 73 -5.22 -9.37 3.62
CA LEU A 73 -4.90 -8.08 2.98
C LEU A 73 -3.49 -7.65 3.33
N THR A 74 -3.10 -7.79 4.60
CA THR A 74 -1.77 -7.43 5.08
C THR A 74 -0.70 -8.30 4.43
N GLN A 75 -0.89 -9.62 4.37
CA GLN A 75 0.03 -10.51 3.66
C GLN A 75 0.16 -10.17 2.18
N GLN A 76 -0.97 -9.88 1.52
CA GLN A 76 -0.98 -9.50 0.11
C GLN A 76 -0.25 -8.16 -0.13
N MET A 77 -0.41 -7.17 0.74
CA MET A 77 0.28 -5.87 0.58
C MET A 77 1.80 -5.99 0.53
N PHE A 78 2.38 -6.93 1.30
CA PHE A 78 3.83 -7.15 1.34
C PHE A 78 4.32 -8.20 0.32
N ASP A 79 3.43 -8.78 -0.48
CA ASP A 79 3.82 -9.67 -1.57
C ASP A 79 4.31 -8.85 -2.77
N SER A 80 5.45 -9.24 -3.35
CA SER A 80 6.06 -8.54 -4.48
C SER A 80 5.17 -8.53 -5.72
N LYS A 81 4.26 -9.52 -5.84
CA LYS A 81 3.29 -9.61 -6.93
C LYS A 81 2.22 -8.52 -6.91
N ASN A 82 1.97 -7.90 -5.76
CA ASN A 82 0.94 -6.88 -5.60
C ASN A 82 1.49 -5.44 -5.65
N MET A 83 2.80 -5.31 -5.92
CA MET A 83 3.45 -4.02 -6.11
C MET A 83 3.24 -3.52 -7.53
N MET A 84 2.90 -2.25 -7.67
CA MET A 84 2.76 -1.59 -8.97
C MET A 84 4.12 -1.13 -9.53
N ALA A 85 5.19 -1.32 -8.77
CA ALA A 85 6.56 -1.08 -9.20
C ALA A 85 7.23 -2.42 -9.51
N ALA A 86 7.89 -2.52 -10.67
CA ALA A 86 8.68 -3.69 -11.07
C ALA A 86 10.03 -3.75 -10.32
N CYS A 87 9.96 -3.71 -8.99
CA CYS A 87 11.10 -3.73 -8.09
C CYS A 87 10.82 -4.81 -7.04
N ASP A 88 11.75 -5.75 -6.87
CA ASP A 88 11.63 -6.78 -5.83
C ASP A 88 12.08 -6.19 -4.48
N PRO A 89 11.16 -6.04 -3.51
CA PRO A 89 11.43 -5.42 -2.21
C PRO A 89 12.44 -6.20 -1.36
N ARG A 90 12.74 -7.45 -1.72
CA ARG A 90 13.70 -8.28 -0.98
C ARG A 90 15.15 -7.89 -1.21
N HIS A 91 15.44 -7.18 -2.31
CA HIS A 91 16.79 -6.68 -2.59
C HIS A 91 17.11 -5.39 -1.84
N GLY A 92 16.12 -4.79 -1.17
CA GLY A 92 16.27 -3.54 -0.43
C GLY A 92 15.81 -3.64 1.03
N ARG A 93 15.72 -2.47 1.66
CA ARG A 93 15.16 -2.32 3.00
C ARG A 93 14.19 -1.15 2.99
N TYR A 94 12.99 -1.39 3.48
CA TYR A 94 11.98 -0.35 3.66
C TYR A 94 12.43 0.68 4.70
N LEU A 95 12.59 1.91 4.23
CA LEU A 95 12.81 3.08 5.07
C LEU A 95 11.53 3.39 5.86
N THR A 96 10.44 3.56 5.13
CA THR A 96 9.14 3.95 5.68
C THR A 96 8.04 3.30 4.87
N VAL A 97 6.99 2.84 5.55
CA VAL A 97 5.81 2.22 4.96
C VAL A 97 4.58 2.94 5.44
N ALA A 98 3.66 3.24 4.54
CA ALA A 98 2.31 3.63 4.86
C ALA A 98 1.32 2.58 4.34
N ALA A 99 0.42 2.14 5.19
CA ALA A 99 -0.67 1.21 4.86
C ALA A 99 -2.01 1.91 5.11
N ILE A 100 -2.81 2.06 4.07
CA ILE A 100 -4.12 2.71 4.09
C ILE A 100 -5.17 1.62 3.90
N PHE A 101 -5.86 1.28 4.97
CA PHE A 101 -6.97 0.35 4.95
C PHE A 101 -8.30 1.08 4.74
N ARG A 102 -9.19 0.47 3.97
CA ARG A 102 -10.53 0.99 3.70
C ARG A 102 -11.59 -0.09 3.94
N GLY A 103 -12.68 0.29 4.56
CA GLY A 103 -13.80 -0.57 4.93
C GLY A 103 -13.95 -0.68 6.44
N ARG A 104 -15.07 -1.25 6.88
CA ARG A 104 -15.35 -1.45 8.31
C ARG A 104 -14.50 -2.60 8.86
N MET A 105 -13.49 -2.25 9.65
CA MET A 105 -12.58 -3.21 10.29
C MET A 105 -12.14 -2.72 11.67
N SER A 106 -11.65 -3.64 12.51
CA SER A 106 -11.13 -3.30 13.83
C SER A 106 -9.72 -2.74 13.71
N MET A 107 -9.48 -1.52 14.21
CA MET A 107 -8.12 -0.96 14.25
C MET A 107 -7.14 -1.84 15.02
N LYS A 108 -7.61 -2.46 16.11
CA LYS A 108 -6.79 -3.36 16.92
C LYS A 108 -6.26 -4.53 16.08
N GLU A 109 -7.10 -5.12 15.25
CA GLU A 109 -6.71 -6.22 14.37
C GLU A 109 -5.69 -5.74 13.32
N VAL A 110 -5.90 -4.55 12.74
CA VAL A 110 -4.96 -3.96 11.78
C VAL A 110 -3.58 -3.76 12.41
N ASP A 111 -3.52 -3.14 13.59
CA ASP A 111 -2.24 -2.85 14.24
C ASP A 111 -1.52 -4.14 14.68
N GLU A 112 -2.25 -5.14 15.18
CA GLU A 112 -1.68 -6.46 15.50
C GLU A 112 -1.11 -7.16 14.26
N GLN A 113 -1.81 -7.13 13.12
CA GLN A 113 -1.31 -7.73 11.88
C GLN A 113 -0.08 -7.00 11.33
N MET A 114 -0.06 -5.67 11.40
CA MET A 114 1.08 -4.88 10.93
C MET A 114 2.32 -5.10 11.81
N LEU A 115 2.15 -5.18 13.13
CA LEU A 115 3.23 -5.52 14.06
C LEU A 115 3.77 -6.93 13.81
N ASN A 116 2.89 -7.90 13.55
CA ASN A 116 3.27 -9.27 13.22
C ASN A 116 4.12 -9.33 11.94
N VAL A 117 3.75 -8.58 10.90
CA VAL A 117 4.56 -8.49 9.68
C VAL A 117 5.90 -7.82 9.94
N GLN A 118 5.92 -6.74 10.72
CA GLN A 118 7.17 -6.07 11.06
C GLN A 118 8.14 -7.01 11.79
N ASN A 119 7.64 -7.79 12.75
CA ASN A 119 8.44 -8.74 13.52
C ASN A 119 8.94 -9.91 12.65
N LYS A 120 8.10 -10.44 11.76
CA LYS A 120 8.49 -11.53 10.84
C LYS A 120 9.50 -11.08 9.79
N ASN A 121 9.38 -9.84 9.33
CA ASN A 121 10.16 -9.28 8.23
C ASN A 121 11.15 -8.20 8.70
N SER A 122 11.59 -8.24 9.96
CA SER A 122 12.41 -7.20 10.58
C SER A 122 13.71 -6.92 9.81
N SER A 123 14.28 -7.92 9.14
CA SER A 123 15.45 -7.79 8.26
C SER A 123 15.22 -6.92 7.02
N TYR A 124 13.98 -6.84 6.53
CA TYR A 124 13.58 -6.00 5.39
C TYR A 124 13.23 -4.57 5.83
N PHE A 125 13.17 -4.30 7.14
CA PHE A 125 12.91 -2.98 7.66
C PHE A 125 14.21 -2.35 8.16
N VAL A 126 14.28 -1.04 8.01
CA VAL A 126 15.41 -0.27 8.51
C VAL A 126 15.32 -0.09 10.02
N GLU A 127 16.36 -0.50 10.74
CA GLU A 127 16.41 -0.47 12.22
C GLU A 127 16.57 0.93 12.81
N TRP A 128 17.25 1.84 12.11
CA TRP A 128 17.54 3.19 12.62
C TRP A 128 16.34 4.15 12.57
N ILE A 129 15.22 3.77 11.94
CA ILE A 129 13.95 4.51 12.00
C ILE A 129 12.99 3.77 12.92
N PRO A 130 12.77 4.24 14.16
CA PRO A 130 11.75 3.66 15.04
C PRO A 130 10.35 3.92 14.46
N ASN A 131 9.44 2.94 14.53
CA ASN A 131 8.05 3.04 14.07
C ASN A 131 7.91 3.49 12.60
N ASN A 132 8.64 2.84 11.70
CA ASN A 132 8.67 3.12 10.27
C ASN A 132 7.39 2.74 9.50
N ILE A 133 6.49 1.96 10.11
CA ILE A 133 5.18 1.63 9.55
C ILE A 133 4.13 2.60 10.10
N LYS A 134 3.33 3.19 9.20
CA LYS A 134 2.17 4.02 9.53
C LYS A 134 0.91 3.41 8.97
N THR A 135 -0.08 3.19 9.83
CA THR A 135 -1.40 2.70 9.46
C THR A 135 -2.40 3.85 9.42
N ALA A 136 -3.27 3.83 8.43
CA ALA A 136 -4.43 4.70 8.32
C ALA A 136 -5.65 3.84 8.01
N VAL A 137 -6.79 4.15 8.63
CA VAL A 137 -8.03 3.38 8.46
C VAL A 137 -9.16 4.34 8.08
N CYS A 138 -9.85 4.03 6.99
CA CYS A 138 -11.00 4.76 6.49
C CYS A 138 -12.24 3.84 6.46
N ASP A 139 -13.35 4.28 7.04
CA ASP A 139 -14.58 3.47 7.09
C ASP A 139 -15.27 3.30 5.73
N ILE A 140 -14.93 4.16 4.76
CA ILE A 140 -15.58 4.21 3.44
C ILE A 140 -14.83 3.30 2.44
N PRO A 141 -15.38 2.12 2.10
CA PRO A 141 -14.75 1.21 1.16
C PRO A 141 -14.82 1.74 -0.29
N PRO A 142 -13.94 1.27 -1.18
CA PRO A 142 -14.03 1.59 -2.60
C PRO A 142 -15.20 0.85 -3.27
N ARG A 143 -15.65 1.37 -4.42
CA ARG A 143 -16.79 0.81 -5.15
C ARG A 143 -16.49 -0.63 -5.60
N GLY A 144 -17.37 -1.57 -5.26
CA GLY A 144 -17.27 -2.98 -5.66
C GLY A 144 -16.48 -3.88 -4.69
N LEU A 145 -15.88 -3.33 -3.63
CA LEU A 145 -15.17 -4.10 -2.63
C LEU A 145 -15.71 -3.77 -1.23
N LYS A 146 -15.77 -4.75 -0.34
CA LYS A 146 -16.13 -4.52 1.08
C LYS A 146 -14.95 -3.98 1.87
N MET A 147 -13.74 -4.41 1.51
CA MET A 147 -12.49 -3.98 2.13
C MET A 147 -11.37 -3.90 1.08
N SER A 148 -10.45 -2.97 1.27
CA SER A 148 -9.24 -2.84 0.47
C SER A 148 -8.11 -2.28 1.32
N ALA A 149 -6.87 -2.57 0.95
CA ALA A 149 -5.69 -1.98 1.54
C ALA A 149 -4.78 -1.45 0.43
N THR A 150 -4.29 -0.23 0.62
CA THR A 150 -3.32 0.40 -0.27
C THR A 150 -2.02 0.56 0.49
N PHE A 151 -0.93 0.10 -0.10
CA PHE A 151 0.39 0.16 0.46
C PHE A 151 1.20 1.23 -0.27
N ILE A 152 2.02 1.96 0.47
CA ILE A 152 2.99 2.92 -0.05
C ILE A 152 4.30 2.64 0.66
N GLY A 153 5.21 1.95 -0.01
CA GLY A 153 6.53 1.64 0.50
C GLY A 153 7.57 2.59 -0.05
N LYS A 154 8.52 2.98 0.80
CA LYS A 154 9.75 3.64 0.37
C LYS A 154 10.92 2.73 0.66
N ASP A 155 11.61 2.31 -0.39
CA ASP A 155 12.79 1.45 -0.33
C ASP A 155 14.03 2.24 -0.77
N LEU A 156 15.20 1.81 -0.32
CA LEU A 156 16.50 2.35 -0.68
C LEU A 156 16.96 1.95 -2.10
N THR A 157 16.33 0.93 -2.70
CA THR A 157 16.73 0.37 -4.00
C THR A 157 16.54 1.40 -5.12
N ARG A 158 17.65 2.04 -5.53
CA ARG A 158 17.66 3.33 -6.23
C ARG A 158 17.59 3.28 -7.77
N THR A 159 17.57 2.13 -8.43
CA THR A 159 18.05 2.11 -9.83
C THR A 159 17.04 1.72 -10.92
N ASN A 160 16.02 0.88 -10.66
CA ASN A 160 15.25 0.29 -11.77
C ASN A 160 13.83 0.84 -12.00
N CYS A 161 13.22 1.56 -11.04
CA CYS A 161 11.81 1.98 -11.14
C CYS A 161 11.59 3.47 -11.46
N ILE A 162 12.63 4.24 -11.83
CA ILE A 162 12.51 5.68 -12.18
C ILE A 162 11.60 5.91 -13.41
N ASN A 163 11.37 4.88 -14.25
CA ASN A 163 10.56 5.03 -15.46
C ASN A 163 9.03 4.97 -15.25
N PHE A 164 8.51 4.57 -14.08
CA PHE A 164 7.06 4.42 -13.90
C PHE A 164 6.37 5.66 -13.32
N PHE A 165 7.09 6.48 -12.54
CA PHE A 165 6.49 7.65 -11.88
C PHE A 165 6.38 8.88 -12.80
N PHE A 166 7.16 8.93 -13.89
CA PHE A 166 7.12 10.03 -14.87
C PHE A 166 6.03 9.90 -15.94
N MET A 167 5.16 8.89 -15.86
CA MET A 167 4.08 8.68 -16.84
C MET A 167 2.69 9.12 -16.33
N ILE A 168 2.62 9.79 -15.18
CA ILE A 168 1.35 10.28 -14.58
C ILE A 168 1.41 11.78 -14.22
N PHE A 169 2.46 12.51 -14.61
CA PHE A 169 2.48 13.98 -14.62
C PHE A 169 2.93 14.50 -15.99
#